data_AF-A0A345NJV5-F1
#
_entry.id   AF-A0A345NJV5-F1
#
_cell.length_a   1.000
_cell.length_b   1.000
_cell.length_c   1.000
_cell.angle_alpha   90.00
_cell.angle_beta   90.00
_cell.angle_gamma   90.00
#
_symmetry.space_group_name_H-M   'P 1'
#
loop_
_entity.id
_entity.type
_entity.pdbx_description
1 polymer ?
#
loop_
_entity_poly.entity_id
_entity_poly.type
_entity_poly.pdbx_seq_one_letter_code
_entity_poly.pdbx_strand_id
1 'polypeptide(L)'
;MPRGDPVRPEQPDKDRGEHLPQLRADGRPPDPSWLPRQRVGTTPQMIGRYPDYDVLSQADTWDEATRRVVLRRLDTPGPLRFFTAEQEPALRAFCDVCTGQDREPRVPVAEMVDAKLADGMLDGFQYADMPPDEQVWVRVLAGLDRTGRERHGAVFAGCTPQQQESIVEDLSRGSLAGGGWEDLNVARAWSVCMRAVLSCFYAHPWAWNEIGFGGPAYPRGYMRIGPLSTLEPFERPGATSERPGRAVEEHPQEFPG
;
A
#
# COMPACT_ATOMS: atom_id res chain seq x y z
N MET A 1 27.48 -29.11 -16.11
CA MET A 1 26.03 -28.90 -15.92
C MET A 1 25.79 -27.39 -15.91
N PRO A 2 25.33 -26.77 -17.01
CA PRO A 2 24.90 -25.38 -16.93
C PRO A 2 23.68 -25.32 -16.02
N ARG A 3 23.75 -24.48 -14.97
CA ARG A 3 22.57 -24.16 -14.16
C ARG A 3 21.61 -23.43 -15.10
N GLY A 4 20.45 -24.04 -15.38
CA GLY A 4 19.41 -23.38 -16.15
C GLY A 4 19.03 -22.08 -15.45
N ASP A 5 18.90 -21.00 -16.22
CA ASP A 5 18.37 -19.75 -15.69
C ASP A 5 17.01 -20.02 -15.06
N PRO A 6 16.72 -19.46 -13.87
CA PRO A 6 15.41 -19.64 -13.25
C PRO A 6 14.35 -19.14 -14.22
N VAL A 7 13.37 -20.01 -14.51
CA VAL A 7 12.21 -19.68 -15.34
C VAL A 7 11.57 -18.43 -14.76
N ARG A 8 11.64 -17.33 -15.51
CA ARG A 8 11.03 -16.07 -15.11
C ARG A 8 9.51 -16.29 -15.07
N PRO A 9 8.81 -15.98 -13.97
CA PRO A 9 7.37 -16.15 -13.91
C PRO A 9 6.71 -15.41 -15.07
N GLU A 10 5.75 -16.09 -15.71
CA GLU A 10 5.11 -15.62 -16.93
C GLU A 10 4.35 -14.32 -16.66
N GLN A 11 4.61 -13.32 -17.49
CA GLN A 11 3.90 -12.05 -17.39
C GLN A 11 2.42 -12.29 -17.75
N PRO A 12 1.47 -11.92 -16.88
CA PRO A 12 0.05 -12.11 -17.16
C PRO A 12 -0.35 -11.28 -18.39
N ASP A 13 -1.12 -11.89 -19.30
CA ASP A 13 -1.71 -11.19 -20.43
C ASP A 13 -2.74 -10.18 -19.91
N LYS A 14 -2.36 -8.89 -19.94
CA LYS A 14 -3.20 -7.82 -19.42
C LYS A 14 -4.23 -7.30 -20.42
N ASP A 15 -4.14 -7.68 -21.69
CA ASP A 15 -5.10 -7.24 -22.71
C ASP A 15 -6.39 -8.07 -22.64
N ARG A 16 -6.32 -9.32 -22.17
CA ARG A 16 -7.46 -10.25 -22.09
C ARG A 16 -8.34 -10.12 -20.85
N GLY A 17 -8.03 -9.21 -19.92
CA GLY A 17 -8.77 -9.07 -18.66
C GLY A 17 -8.63 -10.25 -17.67
N GLU A 18 -8.17 -11.43 -18.09
CA GLU A 18 -7.99 -12.64 -17.26
C GLU A 18 -7.02 -12.44 -16.07
N HIS A 19 -6.19 -11.40 -16.12
CA HIS A 19 -5.33 -10.99 -15.02
C HIS A 19 -6.08 -10.25 -13.90
N LEU A 20 -7.31 -9.79 -14.14
CA LEU A 20 -8.11 -9.06 -13.14
C LEU A 20 -8.51 -10.02 -12.02
N PRO A 21 -8.37 -9.63 -10.74
CA PRO A 21 -8.65 -10.52 -9.60
C PRO A 21 -10.04 -11.17 -9.66
N GLN A 22 -11.05 -10.42 -10.10
CA GLN A 22 -12.45 -10.88 -10.17
C GLN A 22 -12.68 -11.98 -11.22
N LEU A 23 -11.78 -12.13 -12.19
CA LEU A 23 -11.89 -13.10 -13.29
C LEU A 23 -10.98 -14.31 -13.10
N ARG A 24 -10.16 -14.33 -12.04
CA ARG A 24 -9.23 -15.42 -11.74
C ARG A 24 -9.88 -16.46 -10.82
N ALA A 25 -9.54 -17.74 -11.03
CA ALA A 25 -10.07 -18.84 -10.24
C ALA A 25 -9.72 -18.76 -8.74
N ASP A 26 -8.61 -18.09 -8.40
CA ASP A 26 -8.18 -17.85 -7.02
C ASP A 26 -8.71 -16.53 -6.45
N GLY A 27 -9.36 -15.69 -7.25
CA GLY A 27 -9.83 -14.36 -6.86
C GLY A 27 -8.71 -13.36 -6.55
N ARG A 28 -7.44 -13.74 -6.78
CA ARG A 28 -6.25 -12.99 -6.32
C ARG A 28 -5.61 -12.23 -7.47
N PRO A 29 -5.01 -11.04 -7.23
CA PRO A 29 -4.17 -10.41 -8.23
C PRO A 29 -2.98 -11.31 -8.59
N PRO A 30 -2.44 -11.21 -9.81
CA PRO A 30 -1.23 -11.94 -10.19
C PRO A 30 -0.08 -11.54 -9.28
N ASP A 31 0.63 -12.53 -8.75
CA ASP A 31 1.80 -12.35 -7.90
C ASP A 31 2.83 -11.43 -8.60
N PRO A 32 3.40 -10.43 -7.91
CA PRO A 32 4.25 -9.42 -8.54
C PRO A 32 5.63 -9.95 -8.96
N SER A 33 5.96 -11.23 -8.74
CA SER A 33 7.23 -11.84 -9.13
C SER A 33 7.57 -11.77 -10.62
N TRP A 34 6.57 -11.58 -11.50
CA TRP A 34 6.78 -11.36 -12.94
C TRP A 34 7.37 -9.97 -13.25
N LEU A 35 7.25 -9.00 -12.33
CA LEU A 35 7.87 -7.69 -12.46
C LEU A 35 9.40 -7.80 -12.43
N PRO A 36 10.13 -6.91 -13.13
CA PRO A 36 11.57 -6.85 -13.02
C PRO A 36 12.00 -6.44 -11.60
N ARG A 37 13.21 -6.88 -11.24
CA ARG A 37 13.89 -6.35 -10.06
C ARG A 37 14.28 -4.90 -10.31
N GLN A 38 14.13 -4.08 -9.28
CA GLN A 38 14.59 -2.69 -9.28
C GLN A 38 16.11 -2.65 -9.45
N ARG A 39 16.60 -1.85 -10.41
CA ARG A 39 18.04 -1.67 -10.70
C ARG A 39 18.57 -0.32 -10.21
N VAL A 40 17.74 0.71 -10.22
CA VAL A 40 18.09 2.07 -9.78
C VAL A 40 17.15 2.49 -8.64
N GLY A 41 17.68 3.06 -7.57
CA GLY A 41 16.89 3.44 -6.40
C GLY A 41 16.35 2.24 -5.62
N THR A 42 15.36 2.51 -4.76
CA THR A 42 14.70 1.51 -3.92
C THR A 42 13.18 1.57 -4.14
N THR A 43 12.57 0.39 -4.26
CA THR A 43 11.13 0.16 -4.20
C THR A 43 10.84 -0.81 -3.06
N PRO A 44 9.59 -0.90 -2.57
CA PRO A 44 9.19 -1.99 -1.70
C PRO A 44 9.59 -3.34 -2.33
N GLN A 45 10.22 -4.21 -1.54
CA GLN A 45 10.66 -5.54 -1.95
C GLN A 45 11.65 -5.61 -3.13
N MET A 46 12.20 -4.46 -3.58
CA MET A 46 13.06 -4.34 -4.77
C MET A 46 12.43 -4.89 -6.05
N ILE A 47 11.10 -4.85 -6.17
CA ILE A 47 10.35 -5.14 -7.39
C ILE A 47 9.60 -3.88 -7.83
N GLY A 48 9.43 -3.68 -9.13
CA GLY A 48 8.77 -2.48 -9.61
C GLY A 48 8.56 -2.48 -11.12
N ARG A 49 7.54 -1.75 -11.58
CA ARG A 49 7.27 -1.59 -13.01
C ARG A 49 8.33 -0.73 -13.71
N TYR A 50 9.05 0.12 -12.96
CA TYR A 50 10.02 1.09 -13.46
C TYR A 50 11.43 0.80 -12.92
N PRO A 51 12.08 -0.29 -13.38
CA PRO A 51 13.32 -0.78 -12.79
C PRO A 51 14.52 0.17 -12.92
N ASP A 52 14.49 1.09 -13.87
CA ASP A 52 15.55 2.07 -14.14
C ASP A 52 15.19 3.49 -13.68
N TYR A 53 14.15 3.62 -12.86
CA TYR A 53 13.66 4.90 -12.36
C TYR A 53 13.98 5.07 -10.88
N ASP A 54 14.46 6.26 -10.51
CA ASP A 54 14.60 6.68 -9.13
C ASP A 54 14.20 8.15 -9.00
N VAL A 55 13.12 8.40 -8.27
CA VAL A 55 12.56 9.72 -7.99
C VAL A 55 13.56 10.60 -7.23
N LEU A 56 14.44 10.01 -6.42
CA LEU A 56 15.46 10.76 -5.68
C LEU A 56 16.53 11.36 -6.59
N SER A 57 16.66 10.88 -7.83
CA SER A 57 17.50 11.53 -8.85
C SER A 57 16.99 12.94 -9.21
N GLN A 58 15.75 13.28 -8.84
CA GLN A 58 15.15 14.60 -9.05
C GLN A 58 15.26 15.50 -7.83
N ALA A 59 15.91 15.08 -6.74
CA ALA A 59 15.92 15.81 -5.49
C ALA A 59 16.53 17.22 -5.59
N ASP A 60 17.52 17.41 -6.47
CA ASP A 60 18.13 18.73 -6.72
C ASP A 60 17.23 19.68 -7.52
N THR A 61 16.12 19.18 -8.08
CA THR A 61 15.15 19.99 -8.82
C THR A 61 14.02 20.52 -7.94
N TRP A 62 13.84 19.97 -6.74
CA TRP A 62 12.83 20.41 -5.79
C TRP A 62 13.33 21.64 -5.03
N ASP A 63 12.40 22.44 -4.52
CA ASP A 63 12.77 23.48 -3.57
C ASP A 63 13.29 22.86 -2.26
N GLU A 64 14.03 23.65 -1.49
CA GLU A 64 14.69 23.21 -0.27
C GLU A 64 13.70 22.67 0.80
N ALA A 65 12.51 23.27 0.94
CA ALA A 65 11.54 22.82 1.92
C ALA A 65 10.96 21.45 1.53
N THR A 66 10.57 21.30 0.27
CA THR A 66 10.09 20.02 -0.27
C THR A 66 11.15 18.93 -0.16
N ARG A 67 12.38 19.22 -0.61
CA ARG A 67 13.51 18.28 -0.54
C ARG A 67 13.73 17.79 0.88
N ARG A 68 13.75 18.70 1.86
CA ARG A 68 13.92 18.35 3.28
C ARG A 68 12.81 17.44 3.80
N VAL A 69 11.55 17.73 3.47
CA VAL A 69 10.41 16.90 3.88
C VAL A 69 10.49 15.51 3.28
N VAL A 70 10.82 15.41 1.99
CA VAL A 70 10.91 14.12 1.28
C VAL A 70 12.07 13.29 1.82
N LEU A 71 13.26 13.87 1.97
CA LEU A 71 14.44 13.16 2.47
C LEU A 71 14.26 12.66 3.91
N ARG A 72 13.58 13.44 4.77
CA ARG A 72 13.27 13.00 6.14
C ARG A 72 12.47 11.69 6.19
N ARG A 73 11.67 11.39 5.17
CA ARG A 73 10.90 10.13 5.12
C ARG A 73 11.79 8.91 4.95
N LEU A 74 13.03 9.08 4.47
CA LEU A 74 14.02 8.02 4.29
C LEU A 74 14.84 7.76 5.56
N ASP A 75 14.75 8.62 6.57
CA ASP A 75 15.45 8.42 7.82
C ASP A 75 14.95 7.15 8.49
N THR A 76 15.84 6.43 9.18
CA THR A 76 15.44 5.25 9.95
C THR A 76 14.41 5.66 11.00
N PRO A 77 13.21 5.07 11.01
CA PRO A 77 12.18 5.41 11.98
C PRO A 77 12.66 5.16 13.40
N GLY A 78 12.29 6.07 14.31
CA GLY A 78 12.44 5.84 15.75
C GLY A 78 11.41 4.84 16.29
N PRO A 79 11.44 4.53 17.60
CA PRO A 79 10.40 3.72 18.23
C PRO A 79 9.02 4.41 18.13
N LEU A 80 7.96 3.60 18.18
CA LEU A 80 6.58 4.08 18.21
C LEU A 80 6.35 4.96 19.45
N ARG A 81 5.59 6.05 19.28
CA ARG A 81 5.28 7.05 20.30
C ARG A 81 3.83 7.03 20.75
N PHE A 82 2.91 6.64 19.88
CA PHE A 82 1.48 6.58 20.18
C PHE A 82 1.07 5.17 20.60
N PHE A 83 1.45 4.16 19.82
CA PHE A 83 1.11 2.77 20.12
C PHE A 83 2.07 2.15 21.13
N THR A 84 1.53 1.24 21.93
CA THR A 84 2.31 0.47 22.91
C THR A 84 3.09 -0.67 22.24
N ALA A 85 4.08 -1.21 22.97
CA ALA A 85 4.83 -2.39 22.54
C ALA A 85 3.95 -3.64 22.33
N GLU A 86 2.79 -3.72 23.00
CA GLU A 86 1.83 -4.81 22.80
C GLU A 86 1.04 -4.66 21.48
N GLN A 87 0.78 -3.43 21.06
CA GLN A 87 0.04 -3.11 19.83
C GLN A 87 0.93 -3.12 18.58
N GLU A 88 2.22 -2.86 18.74
CA GLU A 88 3.20 -2.76 17.66
C GLU A 88 3.16 -3.95 16.67
N PRO A 89 3.17 -5.23 17.11
CA PRO A 89 3.20 -6.34 16.18
C PRO A 89 1.96 -6.39 15.28
N ALA A 90 0.77 -6.15 15.85
CA ALA A 90 -0.49 -6.14 15.11
C ALA A 90 -0.55 -4.96 14.13
N LEU A 91 -0.06 -3.78 14.53
CA LEU A 91 0.01 -2.60 13.66
C LEU A 91 0.90 -2.87 12.44
N ARG A 92 2.11 -3.39 12.66
CA ARG A 92 3.06 -3.70 11.58
C ARG A 92 2.48 -4.73 10.62
N ALA A 93 1.98 -5.86 11.13
CA ALA A 93 1.38 -6.90 10.31
C ALA A 93 0.17 -6.36 9.52
N PHE A 94 -0.66 -5.52 10.13
CA PHE A 94 -1.84 -4.96 9.47
C PHE A 94 -1.42 -4.02 8.33
N CYS A 95 -0.49 -3.10 8.58
CA CYS A 95 0.03 -2.20 7.55
C CYS A 95 0.70 -2.97 6.40
N ASP A 96 1.48 -4.00 6.70
CA ASP A 96 2.17 -4.81 5.70
C ASP A 96 1.18 -5.60 4.83
N VAL A 97 0.14 -6.21 5.41
CA VAL A 97 -0.92 -6.88 4.64
C VAL A 97 -1.68 -5.88 3.78
N CYS A 98 -2.08 -4.73 4.32
CA CYS A 98 -2.80 -3.70 3.57
C CYS A 98 -2.01 -3.11 2.40
N THR A 99 -0.68 -3.12 2.49
CA THR A 99 0.23 -2.57 1.46
C THR A 99 0.93 -3.64 0.62
N GLY A 100 0.63 -4.92 0.86
CA GLY A 100 1.23 -6.05 0.15
C GLY A 100 2.75 -6.14 0.34
N GLN A 101 3.26 -5.81 1.52
CA GLN A 101 4.69 -5.77 1.81
C GLN A 101 5.18 -7.06 2.49
N ASP A 102 5.46 -8.10 1.70
CA ASP A 102 5.77 -9.43 2.24
C ASP A 102 7.23 -9.56 2.73
N ARG A 103 8.13 -8.70 2.28
CA ARG A 103 9.58 -8.79 2.55
C ARG A 103 10.26 -7.43 2.51
N GLU A 104 11.46 -7.37 3.06
CA GLU A 104 12.30 -6.18 2.98
C GLU A 104 12.82 -5.91 1.56
N PRO A 105 13.10 -4.64 1.22
CA PRO A 105 12.85 -3.43 2.02
C PRO A 105 11.36 -3.06 2.05
N ARG A 106 10.84 -2.61 3.20
CA ARG A 106 9.44 -2.15 3.38
C ARG A 106 9.38 -0.64 3.65
N VAL A 107 8.36 0.02 3.11
CA VAL A 107 7.96 1.35 3.58
C VAL A 107 7.51 1.22 5.04
N PRO A 108 8.02 2.04 5.97
CA PRO A 108 7.71 1.97 7.40
C PRO A 108 6.34 2.60 7.71
N VAL A 109 5.28 2.03 7.14
CA VAL A 109 3.93 2.59 7.20
C VAL A 109 3.41 2.64 8.64
N ALA A 110 3.71 1.61 9.45
CA ALA A 110 3.31 1.56 10.85
C ALA A 110 3.85 2.76 11.65
N GLU A 111 5.13 3.09 11.48
CA GLU A 111 5.77 4.22 12.13
C GLU A 111 5.26 5.57 11.62
N MET A 112 4.97 5.66 10.33
CA MET A 112 4.39 6.88 9.75
C MET A 112 2.97 7.13 10.27
N VAL A 113 2.15 6.08 10.41
CA VAL A 113 0.81 6.15 11.02
C VAL A 113 0.91 6.53 12.49
N ASP A 114 1.80 5.88 13.24
CA ASP A 114 2.05 6.18 14.65
C ASP A 114 2.47 7.64 14.85
N ALA A 115 3.41 8.14 14.05
CA ALA A 115 3.86 9.52 14.14
C ALA A 115 2.72 10.50 13.85
N LYS A 116 1.87 10.23 12.84
CA LYS A 116 0.70 11.06 12.54
C LYS A 116 -0.27 11.12 13.73
N LEU A 117 -0.57 9.98 14.35
CA LEU A 117 -1.47 9.94 15.51
C LEU A 117 -0.84 10.62 16.74
N ALA A 118 0.45 10.39 17.00
CA ALA A 118 1.18 11.03 18.10
C ALA A 118 1.24 12.55 17.95
N ASP A 119 1.34 13.07 16.73
CA ASP A 119 1.41 14.50 16.42
C ASP A 119 0.02 15.15 16.27
N GLY A 120 -1.07 14.39 16.40
CA GLY A 120 -2.44 14.89 16.22
C GLY A 120 -2.76 15.29 14.77
N MET A 121 -2.02 14.77 13.79
CA MET A 121 -2.17 15.05 12.37
C MET A 121 -3.30 14.21 11.76
N LEU A 122 -4.51 14.44 12.26
CA LEU A 122 -5.75 13.82 11.81
C LEU A 122 -6.32 14.51 10.58
N ASP A 123 -7.25 13.85 9.91
CA ASP A 123 -7.80 14.31 8.62
C ASP A 123 -8.86 15.43 8.73
N GLY A 124 -9.06 15.99 9.94
CA GLY A 124 -9.92 17.15 10.17
C GLY A 124 -11.43 16.88 10.11
N PHE A 125 -11.85 15.63 9.94
CA PHE A 125 -13.25 15.21 10.06
C PHE A 125 -13.37 13.83 10.72
N GLN A 126 -14.53 13.58 11.32
CA GLN A 126 -14.88 12.33 12.00
C GLN A 126 -16.32 11.93 11.63
N TYR A 127 -16.59 10.64 11.47
CA TYR A 127 -17.97 10.16 11.31
C TYR A 127 -18.75 10.33 12.62
N ALA A 128 -20.01 10.75 12.53
CA ALA A 128 -20.82 11.08 13.71
C ALA A 128 -21.07 9.90 14.68
N ASP A 129 -21.05 8.66 14.18
CA ASP A 129 -21.24 7.42 14.95
C ASP A 129 -19.93 6.72 15.32
N MET A 130 -18.78 7.29 14.96
CA MET A 130 -17.47 6.70 15.24
C MET A 130 -16.81 7.44 16.40
N PRO A 131 -15.97 6.76 17.20
CA PRO A 131 -15.07 7.45 18.11
C PRO A 131 -13.98 8.21 17.32
N PRO A 132 -13.17 9.05 17.99
CA PRO A 132 -12.00 9.67 17.38
C PRO A 132 -11.05 8.63 16.75
N ASP A 133 -10.35 9.01 15.69
CA ASP A 133 -9.49 8.13 14.89
C ASP A 133 -8.47 7.37 15.75
N GLU A 134 -7.88 8.03 16.76
CA GLU A 134 -6.95 7.38 17.70
C GLU A 134 -7.58 6.18 18.44
N GLN A 135 -8.84 6.29 18.84
CA GLN A 135 -9.58 5.22 19.49
C GLN A 135 -10.03 4.14 18.50
N VAL A 136 -10.34 4.53 17.26
CA VAL A 136 -10.63 3.57 16.18
C VAL A 136 -9.44 2.63 15.99
N TRP A 137 -8.23 3.17 15.87
CA TRP A 137 -7.00 2.39 15.71
C TRP A 137 -6.78 1.41 16.86
N VAL A 138 -6.88 1.88 18.11
CA VAL A 138 -6.72 1.00 19.29
C VAL A 138 -7.74 -0.14 19.28
N ARG A 139 -9.01 0.15 18.94
CA ARG A 139 -10.08 -0.86 18.87
C ARG A 139 -9.88 -1.84 17.72
N VAL A 140 -9.45 -1.38 16.54
CA VAL A 140 -9.16 -2.23 15.39
C VAL A 140 -8.04 -3.21 15.71
N LEU A 141 -6.91 -2.74 16.26
CA LEU A 141 -5.80 -3.63 16.60
C LEU A 141 -6.19 -4.68 17.64
N ALA A 142 -6.92 -4.27 18.68
CA ALA A 142 -7.46 -5.21 19.68
C ALA A 142 -8.48 -6.20 19.08
N GLY A 143 -9.30 -5.73 18.14
CA GLY A 143 -10.25 -6.55 17.39
C GLY A 143 -9.55 -7.61 16.54
N LEU A 144 -8.55 -7.22 15.76
CA LEU A 144 -7.73 -8.13 14.94
C LEU A 144 -7.08 -9.22 15.81
N ASP A 145 -6.47 -8.81 16.92
CA ASP A 145 -5.81 -9.72 17.86
C ASP A 145 -6.77 -10.71 18.51
N ARG A 146 -8.00 -10.28 18.82
CA ARG A 146 -9.04 -11.16 19.32
C ARG A 146 -9.50 -12.14 18.23
N THR A 147 -9.77 -11.64 17.04
CA THR A 147 -10.20 -12.46 15.90
C THR A 147 -9.15 -13.52 15.54
N GLY A 148 -7.86 -13.17 15.57
CA GLY A 148 -6.78 -14.14 15.43
C GLY A 148 -6.84 -15.24 16.49
N ARG A 149 -7.02 -14.87 17.77
CA ARG A 149 -7.05 -15.85 18.87
C ARG A 149 -8.26 -16.77 18.75
N GLU A 150 -9.43 -16.23 18.42
CA GLU A 150 -10.68 -16.98 18.31
C GLU A 150 -10.68 -17.94 17.12
N ARG A 151 -10.15 -17.51 15.95
CA ARG A 151 -10.20 -18.30 14.72
C ARG A 151 -9.00 -19.23 14.55
N HIS A 152 -7.84 -18.86 15.08
CA HIS A 152 -6.55 -19.50 14.78
C HIS A 152 -5.67 -19.78 16.01
N GLY A 153 -6.10 -19.39 17.21
CA GLY A 153 -5.37 -19.68 18.46
C GLY A 153 -4.11 -18.82 18.70
N ALA A 154 -3.90 -17.77 17.91
CA ALA A 154 -2.75 -16.86 18.01
C ALA A 154 -3.17 -15.39 17.89
N VAL A 155 -2.38 -14.45 18.40
CA VAL A 155 -2.56 -13.02 18.08
C VAL A 155 -2.43 -12.77 16.58
N PHE A 156 -2.96 -11.66 16.07
CA PHE A 156 -3.02 -11.39 14.64
C PHE A 156 -1.64 -11.47 13.98
N ALA A 157 -0.63 -10.85 14.60
CA ALA A 157 0.75 -10.89 14.12
C ALA A 157 1.38 -12.30 14.15
N GLY A 158 0.84 -13.21 14.96
CA GLY A 158 1.30 -14.61 15.06
C GLY A 158 0.57 -15.57 14.11
N CYS A 159 -0.50 -15.12 13.45
CA CYS A 159 -1.18 -15.89 12.40
C CYS A 159 -0.29 -16.06 11.16
N THR A 160 -0.58 -17.07 10.33
CA THR A 160 0.08 -17.21 9.02
C THR A 160 -0.31 -16.07 8.08
N PRO A 161 0.48 -15.76 7.04
CA PRO A 161 0.14 -14.71 6.08
C PRO A 161 -1.27 -14.87 5.48
N GLN A 162 -1.67 -16.09 5.11
CA GLN A 162 -2.99 -16.36 4.56
C GLN A 162 -4.12 -16.14 5.58
N GLN A 163 -3.87 -16.40 6.86
CA GLN A 163 -4.82 -16.12 7.93
C GLN A 163 -4.94 -14.61 8.19
N GLN A 164 -3.82 -13.89 8.16
CA GLN A 164 -3.82 -12.44 8.28
C GLN A 164 -4.58 -11.78 7.11
N GLU A 165 -4.28 -12.19 5.87
CA GLU A 165 -5.01 -11.78 4.66
C GLU A 165 -6.52 -12.00 4.82
N SER A 166 -6.93 -13.20 5.24
CA SER A 166 -8.35 -13.53 5.40
C SER A 166 -9.06 -12.66 6.44
N ILE A 167 -8.42 -12.35 7.57
CA ILE A 167 -9.00 -11.47 8.59
C ILE A 167 -9.09 -10.02 8.07
N VAL A 168 -8.06 -9.53 7.38
CA VAL A 168 -8.06 -8.18 6.79
C VAL A 168 -9.09 -8.07 5.67
N GLU A 169 -9.27 -9.13 4.88
CA GLU A 169 -10.30 -9.21 3.86
C GLU A 169 -11.71 -9.10 4.46
N ASP A 170 -11.98 -9.81 5.56
CA ASP A 170 -13.24 -9.66 6.30
C ASP A 170 -13.43 -8.26 6.90
N LEU A 171 -12.36 -7.66 7.45
CA LEU A 171 -12.40 -6.27 7.93
C LEU A 171 -12.76 -5.32 6.78
N SER A 172 -12.16 -5.51 5.60
CA SER A 172 -12.40 -4.67 4.42
C SER A 172 -13.83 -4.77 3.90
N ARG A 173 -14.48 -5.93 4.07
CA ARG A 173 -15.89 -6.16 3.73
C ARG A 173 -16.87 -5.70 4.81
N GLY A 174 -16.39 -5.31 5.98
CA GLY A 174 -17.24 -5.01 7.14
C GLY A 174 -17.94 -6.25 7.71
N SER A 175 -17.40 -7.46 7.49
CA SER A 175 -18.01 -8.73 7.90
C SER A 175 -17.54 -9.24 9.26
N LEU A 176 -16.53 -8.61 9.88
CA LEU A 176 -16.14 -8.93 11.24
C LEU A 176 -17.26 -8.56 12.22
N ALA A 177 -17.58 -9.48 13.12
CA ALA A 177 -18.69 -9.33 14.06
C ALA A 177 -18.36 -10.03 15.39
N GLY A 178 -19.11 -9.68 16.43
CA GLY A 178 -18.99 -10.25 17.76
C GLY A 178 -17.89 -9.63 18.62
N GLY A 179 -18.13 -9.60 19.92
CA GLY A 179 -17.15 -9.17 20.91
C GLY A 179 -16.65 -7.76 20.65
N GLY A 180 -15.36 -7.61 20.35
CA GLY A 180 -14.72 -6.29 20.17
C GLY A 180 -15.20 -5.48 18.95
N TRP A 181 -15.98 -6.09 18.06
CA TRP A 181 -16.51 -5.44 16.85
C TRP A 181 -17.94 -4.89 17.05
N GLU A 182 -18.62 -5.20 18.16
CA GLU A 182 -20.02 -4.78 18.39
C GLU A 182 -20.18 -3.26 18.58
N ASP A 183 -19.19 -2.62 19.20
CA ASP A 183 -19.19 -1.18 19.50
C ASP A 183 -18.47 -0.34 18.43
N LEU A 184 -18.29 -0.88 17.22
CA LEU A 184 -17.55 -0.22 16.15
C LEU A 184 -18.18 -0.52 14.78
N ASN A 185 -18.49 0.52 14.01
CA ASN A 185 -18.89 0.34 12.61
C ASN A 185 -17.66 -0.11 11.80
N VAL A 186 -17.59 -1.41 11.50
CA VAL A 186 -16.41 -2.08 10.91
C VAL A 186 -16.04 -1.50 9.53
N ALA A 187 -17.02 -1.22 8.68
CA ALA A 187 -16.78 -0.64 7.37
C ALA A 187 -16.18 0.78 7.47
N ARG A 188 -16.65 1.59 8.44
CA ARG A 188 -16.08 2.92 8.71
C ARG A 188 -14.70 2.80 9.36
N ALA A 189 -14.49 1.83 10.24
CA ALA A 189 -13.19 1.58 10.86
C ALA A 189 -12.12 1.23 9.81
N TRP A 190 -12.45 0.35 8.86
CA TRP A 190 -11.61 0.06 7.70
C TRP A 190 -11.26 1.33 6.91
N SER A 191 -12.27 2.17 6.64
CA SER A 191 -12.09 3.42 5.89
C SER A 191 -11.14 4.39 6.60
N VAL A 192 -11.28 4.55 7.92
CA VAL A 192 -10.39 5.38 8.77
C VAL A 192 -8.95 4.86 8.70
N CYS A 193 -8.75 3.56 8.88
CA CYS A 193 -7.40 2.97 8.88
C CYS A 193 -6.75 3.09 7.49
N MET A 194 -7.47 2.71 6.42
CA MET A 194 -6.93 2.73 5.07
C MET A 194 -6.59 4.13 4.57
N ARG A 195 -7.34 5.16 4.97
CA ARG A 195 -6.99 6.56 4.66
C ARG A 195 -5.60 6.91 5.19
N ALA A 196 -5.30 6.57 6.44
CA ALA A 196 -4.00 6.81 7.04
C ALA A 196 -2.90 5.93 6.43
N VAL A 197 -3.16 4.63 6.22
CA VAL A 197 -2.23 3.67 5.60
C VAL A 197 -1.83 4.13 4.18
N LEU A 198 -2.80 4.42 3.32
CA LEU A 198 -2.55 4.86 1.94
C LEU A 198 -1.86 6.23 1.90
N SER A 199 -2.28 7.17 2.76
CA SER A 199 -1.63 8.47 2.90
C SER A 199 -0.16 8.34 3.27
N CYS A 200 0.18 7.41 4.18
CA CYS A 200 1.56 7.17 4.58
C CYS A 200 2.36 6.45 3.49
N PHE A 201 1.82 5.37 2.94
CA PHE A 201 2.50 4.56 1.94
C PHE A 201 2.84 5.38 0.69
N TYR A 202 1.85 6.07 0.10
CA TYR A 202 2.06 6.89 -1.09
C TYR A 202 2.71 8.25 -0.82
N ALA A 203 3.05 8.57 0.43
CA ALA A 203 3.94 9.70 0.73
C ALA A 203 5.42 9.30 0.64
N HIS A 204 5.75 8.01 0.62
CA HIS A 204 7.13 7.54 0.68
C HIS A 204 7.78 7.45 -0.73
N PRO A 205 9.02 7.93 -0.93
CA PRO A 205 9.71 7.89 -2.24
C PRO A 205 9.83 6.49 -2.84
N TRP A 206 9.92 5.45 -2.02
CA TRP A 206 10.00 4.07 -2.54
C TRP A 206 8.71 3.65 -3.24
N ALA A 207 7.54 4.03 -2.73
CA ALA A 207 6.27 3.78 -3.40
C ALA A 207 6.18 4.59 -4.72
N TRP A 208 6.78 5.79 -4.77
CA TRP A 208 6.84 6.58 -6.01
C TRP A 208 7.67 5.88 -7.09
N ASN A 209 8.79 5.27 -6.72
CA ASN A 209 9.59 4.46 -7.64
C ASN A 209 8.81 3.26 -8.19
N GLU A 210 7.99 2.63 -7.35
CA GLU A 210 7.18 1.47 -7.72
C GLU A 210 6.16 1.82 -8.80
N ILE A 211 5.48 2.96 -8.64
CA ILE A 211 4.42 3.44 -9.55
C ILE A 211 4.93 4.37 -10.66
N GLY A 212 6.21 4.74 -10.65
CA GLY A 212 6.81 5.66 -11.61
C GLY A 212 6.39 7.12 -11.43
N PHE A 213 6.00 7.51 -10.21
CA PHE A 213 5.58 8.88 -9.92
C PHE A 213 6.78 9.84 -9.88
N GLY A 214 6.69 10.92 -10.67
CA GLY A 214 7.71 11.96 -10.85
C GLY A 214 8.16 12.74 -9.60
N GLY A 215 7.49 12.54 -8.46
CA GLY A 215 7.70 13.31 -7.24
C GLY A 215 6.98 14.67 -7.26
N PRO A 216 7.25 15.54 -6.27
CA PRO A 216 6.62 16.85 -6.18
C PRO A 216 6.88 17.72 -7.42
N ALA A 217 5.85 18.44 -7.85
CA ALA A 217 5.91 19.26 -9.06
C ALA A 217 6.74 20.54 -8.86
N TYR A 218 6.63 21.20 -7.71
CA TYR A 218 7.24 22.51 -7.51
C TYR A 218 8.77 22.41 -7.34
N PRO A 219 9.55 23.37 -7.89
CA PRO A 219 9.15 24.54 -8.70
C PRO A 219 8.92 24.26 -10.19
N ARG A 220 9.33 23.10 -10.70
CA ARG A 220 9.39 22.81 -12.14
C ARG A 220 8.03 22.69 -12.83
N GLY A 221 7.02 22.19 -12.13
CA GLY A 221 5.71 21.81 -12.66
C GLY A 221 5.71 20.48 -13.43
N TYR A 222 4.51 20.04 -13.80
CA TYR A 222 4.28 19.02 -14.84
C TYR A 222 3.81 19.73 -16.11
N MET A 223 4.49 19.50 -17.23
CA MET A 223 4.28 20.20 -18.51
C MET A 223 3.44 19.39 -19.49
N ARG A 224 3.46 18.06 -19.39
CA ARG A 224 2.82 17.12 -20.32
C ARG A 224 1.49 16.60 -19.75
N ILE A 225 0.67 17.53 -19.27
CA ILE A 225 -0.70 17.25 -18.83
C ILE A 225 -1.61 17.35 -20.07
N GLY A 226 -1.94 16.22 -20.69
CA GLY A 226 -2.79 16.20 -21.89
C GLY A 226 -3.25 14.80 -22.28
N PRO A 227 -4.20 14.69 -23.23
CA PRO A 227 -4.81 13.40 -23.63
C PRO A 227 -3.83 12.47 -24.35
N LEU A 228 -2.69 12.98 -24.77
CA LEU A 228 -1.61 12.21 -25.36
C LEU A 228 -0.68 11.74 -24.23
N SER A 229 -0.58 10.42 -24.01
CA SER A 229 0.31 9.79 -23.04
C SER A 229 1.79 10.05 -23.35
N THR A 230 2.25 11.25 -23.06
CA THR A 230 3.61 11.73 -23.33
C THR A 230 4.33 11.87 -22.01
N LEU A 231 5.36 11.04 -21.79
CA LEU A 231 6.14 11.04 -20.56
C LEU A 231 6.90 12.34 -20.35
N GLU A 232 7.02 12.82 -19.13
CA GLU A 232 7.93 13.93 -18.81
C GLU A 232 9.40 13.59 -19.11
N PRO A 233 10.29 14.60 -19.33
CA PRO A 233 11.72 14.34 -19.57
C PRO A 233 12.42 13.53 -18.47
N PHE A 234 11.86 13.56 -17.26
CA PHE A 234 12.36 12.88 -16.06
C PHE A 234 11.61 11.58 -15.74
N GLU A 235 10.53 11.27 -16.45
CA GLU A 235 9.85 9.98 -16.34
C GLU A 235 10.56 8.93 -17.20
N ARG A 236 10.37 7.66 -16.86
CA ARG A 236 10.89 6.53 -17.63
C ARG A 236 9.72 5.68 -18.12
N PRO A 237 9.83 5.09 -19.32
CA PRO A 237 8.86 4.08 -19.72
C PRO A 237 8.91 2.93 -18.72
N GLY A 238 7.74 2.35 -18.42
CA GLY A 238 7.69 1.12 -17.66
C GLY A 238 8.36 -0.02 -18.44
N ALA A 239 8.76 -1.07 -17.74
CA ALA A 239 9.34 -2.27 -18.36
C ALA A 239 8.36 -3.04 -19.26
N THR A 240 7.09 -2.65 -19.24
CA THR A 240 6.03 -3.20 -20.08
C THR A 240 5.38 -2.10 -20.91
N SER A 241 5.06 -2.40 -22.17
CA SER A 241 4.44 -1.48 -23.14
C SER A 241 2.94 -1.22 -22.90
N GLU A 242 2.45 -1.49 -21.69
CA GLU A 242 1.04 -1.44 -21.30
C GLU A 242 0.46 -0.01 -21.43
N ARG A 243 -0.78 0.08 -21.94
CA ARG A 243 -1.63 1.27 -21.85
C ARG A 243 -2.73 1.02 -20.80
N PRO A 244 -2.83 1.80 -19.72
CA PRO A 244 -3.95 1.64 -18.79
C PRO A 244 -5.27 1.97 -19.51
N GLY A 245 -6.19 1.00 -19.60
CA GLY A 245 -7.59 1.24 -19.99
C GLY A 245 -8.15 0.47 -21.20
N ARG A 246 -7.36 -0.29 -21.97
CA ARG A 246 -7.93 -1.01 -23.15
C ARG A 246 -8.85 -2.18 -22.80
N ALA A 247 -8.62 -2.83 -21.66
CA ALA A 247 -9.40 -3.99 -21.23
C ALA A 247 -10.82 -3.66 -20.73
N VAL A 248 -11.16 -2.38 -20.52
CA VAL A 248 -12.49 -1.97 -20.00
C VAL A 248 -13.54 -1.90 -21.12
N GLU A 249 -13.12 -1.79 -22.39
CA GLU A 249 -14.06 -1.69 -23.51
C GLU A 249 -14.78 -3.02 -23.85
N GLU A 250 -14.29 -4.17 -23.38
CA GLU A 250 -14.86 -5.48 -23.75
C GLU A 250 -15.87 -6.06 -22.74
N HIS A 251 -15.98 -5.50 -21.52
CA HIS A 251 -16.94 -5.95 -20.51
C HIS A 251 -17.59 -4.77 -19.77
N PRO A 252 -18.69 -4.19 -20.30
CA PRO A 252 -19.45 -3.18 -19.57
C PRO A 252 -20.01 -3.80 -18.28
N GLN A 253 -19.54 -3.32 -17.13
CA GLN A 253 -20.15 -3.62 -15.84
C GLN A 253 -21.56 -2.99 -15.83
N GLU A 254 -22.60 -3.81 -15.89
CA GLU A 254 -23.95 -3.38 -15.55
C GLU A 254 -24.00 -3.17 -14.03
N PHE A 255 -24.09 -1.91 -13.60
CA PHE A 255 -24.35 -1.56 -12.20
C PHE A 255 -25.84 -1.77 -11.91
N PRO A 256 -26.23 -2.61 -10.94
CA PRO A 256 -27.60 -2.60 -10.44
C PRO A 256 -27.84 -1.31 -9.64
N GLY A 257 -28.94 -0.62 -9.96
CA GLY A 257 -29.38 0.61 -9.30
C GLY A 257 -30.07 0.42 -7.97
#